data_AF-A0A1Q3CV66-F1
#
_entry.id   AF-A0A1Q3CV66-F1
#
_cell.length_a   1.000
_cell.length_b   1.000
_cell.length_c   1.000
_cell.angle_alpha   90.00
_cell.angle_beta   90.00
_cell.angle_gamma   90.00
#
_symmetry.space_group_name_H-M   'P 1'
#
loop_
_entity.id
_entity.type
_entity.pdbx_description
1 polymer ?
#
loop_
_entity_poly.entity_id
_entity_poly.type
_entity_poly.pdbx_seq_one_letter_code
_entity_poly.pdbx_strand_id
1 'polypeptide(L)'
;IPFMFNCVQWFEVLDGLLGKHWRNTGLFFNCTFLLFGSVIQLIACASNIYYINDNLDKRTWTYIFGACCATTVFIPSFHNYRIWSFLGLLMSTYTAWYLTIASLIHGQVERVKHFVPKTMILYFTGATNILYTFGGLTQEIMHAMWKPQKFKLTYLVATLNLLTLTLPSASAVYRAFGDLLLPHSNALALLPSTQFRCTAEVLQLF
;
A
#
# COMPACT_ATOMS: atom_id res chain seq x y z
N ILE A 1 -0.56 32.66 18.26
CA ILE A 1 -1.40 31.47 17.94
C ILE A 1 -0.66 30.28 18.53
N PRO A 2 -1.20 29.60 19.55
CA PRO A 2 -0.41 28.68 20.38
C PRO A 2 -0.07 27.43 19.58
N PHE A 3 1.22 27.18 19.37
CA PHE A 3 1.78 25.92 18.88
C PHE A 3 1.70 24.88 20.01
N MET A 4 0.54 24.25 20.19
CA MET A 4 0.43 23.03 21.00
C MET A 4 0.53 21.82 20.07
N PHE A 5 1.61 21.04 20.21
CA PHE A 5 1.70 19.58 20.05
C PHE A 5 0.94 18.87 18.90
N ASN A 6 0.52 19.57 17.85
CA ASN A 6 -0.09 18.98 16.66
C ASN A 6 0.96 18.91 15.55
N CYS A 7 1.05 17.74 14.92
CA CYS A 7 1.84 17.59 13.71
C CYS A 7 1.29 18.57 12.68
N VAL A 8 2.13 19.51 12.19
CA VAL A 8 1.68 20.50 11.20
C VAL A 8 1.24 19.76 9.94
N GLN A 9 -0.05 19.84 9.63
CA GLN A 9 -0.62 19.13 8.48
C GLN A 9 -0.44 19.97 7.21
N TRP A 10 -0.39 19.33 6.05
CA TRP A 10 -0.13 20.02 4.78
C TRP A 10 -1.14 21.17 4.49
N PHE A 11 -2.38 21.00 4.91
CA PHE A 11 -3.42 22.04 4.73
C PHE A 11 -3.22 23.27 5.64
N GLU A 12 -2.52 23.14 6.78
CA GLU A 12 -2.17 24.28 7.64
C GLU A 12 -1.06 25.13 7.02
N VAL A 13 -0.14 24.50 6.29
CA VAL A 13 0.88 25.18 5.49
C VAL A 13 0.22 25.94 4.32
N LEU A 14 -0.79 25.35 3.68
CA LEU A 14 -1.59 26.03 2.66
C LEU A 14 -2.36 27.24 3.20
N ASP A 15 -2.90 27.13 4.43
CA ASP A 15 -3.58 28.26 5.08
C ASP A 15 -2.63 29.44 5.29
N GLY A 16 -1.40 29.16 5.71
CA GLY A 16 -0.37 30.17 5.96
C GLY A 16 0.17 30.86 4.70
N LEU A 17 0.15 30.19 3.54
CA LEU A 17 0.73 30.71 2.28
C LEU A 17 -0.32 31.27 1.31
N LEU A 18 -1.45 30.59 1.15
CA LEU A 18 -2.45 30.86 0.11
C LEU A 18 -3.82 31.31 0.66
N GLY A 19 -4.00 31.23 1.99
CA GLY A 19 -5.20 31.69 2.68
C GLY A 19 -6.31 30.65 2.84
N LYS A 20 -7.36 31.05 3.58
CA LYS A 20 -8.40 30.18 4.14
C LYS A 20 -9.20 29.38 3.13
N HIS A 21 -9.36 29.87 1.90
CA HIS A 21 -10.09 29.15 0.85
C HIS A 21 -9.32 27.89 0.39
N TRP A 22 -7.99 28.01 0.25
CA TRP A 22 -7.12 26.91 -0.15
C TRP A 22 -6.96 25.86 0.94
N ARG A 23 -7.04 26.25 2.21
CA ARG A 23 -7.14 25.31 3.33
C ARG A 23 -8.36 24.40 3.19
N ASN A 24 -9.54 24.96 2.93
CA ASN A 24 -10.77 24.16 2.78
C ASN A 24 -10.71 23.23 1.55
N THR A 25 -10.17 23.71 0.43
CA THR A 25 -9.96 22.88 -0.76
C THR A 25 -8.98 21.73 -0.49
N GLY A 26 -7.87 22.01 0.21
CA GLY A 26 -6.90 21.00 0.61
C GLY A 26 -7.48 19.97 1.58
N LEU A 27 -8.29 20.40 2.54
CA LEU A 27 -8.99 19.50 3.48
C LEU A 27 -10.00 18.60 2.75
N PHE A 28 -10.78 19.15 1.82
CA PHE A 28 -11.71 18.37 1.01
C PHE A 28 -10.99 17.31 0.17
N PHE A 29 -9.88 17.69 -0.47
CA PHE A 29 -9.07 16.75 -1.24
C PHE A 29 -8.45 15.66 -0.37
N ASN A 30 -7.90 16.02 0.80
CA ASN A 30 -7.33 15.06 1.74
C ASN A 30 -8.39 14.07 2.26
N CYS A 31 -9.56 14.57 2.68
CA CYS A 31 -10.67 13.73 3.13
C CYS A 31 -11.13 12.76 2.03
N THR A 32 -11.24 13.26 0.79
CA THR A 32 -11.60 12.44 -0.37
C THR A 32 -10.55 11.36 -0.64
N PHE A 33 -9.26 11.71 -0.58
CA PHE A 33 -8.16 10.77 -0.78
C PHE A 33 -8.13 9.69 0.31
N LEU A 34 -8.33 10.06 1.58
CA LEU A 34 -8.42 9.12 2.70
C LEU A 34 -9.62 8.17 2.57
N LEU A 35 -10.78 8.69 2.15
CA LEU A 35 -11.98 7.88 1.93
C LEU A 35 -11.74 6.86 0.82
N PHE A 36 -11.28 7.30 -0.36
CA PHE A 36 -11.00 6.38 -1.46
C PHE A 36 -9.88 5.39 -1.12
N GLY A 37 -8.83 5.83 -0.44
CA GLY A 37 -7.75 4.95 0.06
C GLY A 37 -8.28 3.86 0.98
N SER A 38 -9.15 4.19 1.93
CA SER A 38 -9.77 3.22 2.84
C SER A 38 -10.63 2.19 2.11
N VAL A 39 -11.38 2.61 1.09
CA VAL A 39 -12.21 1.73 0.26
C VAL A 39 -11.34 0.76 -0.56
N ILE A 40 -10.26 1.26 -1.17
CA ILE A 40 -9.32 0.42 -1.94
C ILE A 40 -8.68 -0.63 -1.03
N GLN A 41 -8.23 -0.25 0.17
CA GLN A 41 -7.64 -1.18 1.13
C GLN A 41 -8.64 -2.24 1.58
N LEU A 42 -9.88 -1.86 1.85
CA LEU A 42 -10.95 -2.77 2.26
C LEU A 42 -11.25 -3.80 1.15
N ILE A 43 -11.35 -3.36 -0.11
CA ILE A 43 -11.56 -4.26 -1.26
C ILE A 43 -10.36 -5.20 -1.45
N ALA A 44 -9.14 -4.71 -1.28
CA ALA A 44 -7.92 -5.51 -1.38
C ALA A 44 -7.88 -6.61 -0.30
N CYS A 45 -8.16 -6.26 0.96
CA CYS A 45 -8.20 -7.20 2.08
C CYS A 45 -9.27 -8.28 1.86
N ALA A 46 -10.47 -7.88 1.44
CA ALA A 46 -11.54 -8.83 1.12
C ALA A 46 -11.16 -9.76 -0.03
N SER A 47 -10.43 -9.26 -1.03
CA SER A 47 -9.91 -10.09 -2.13
C SER A 47 -8.89 -11.11 -1.65
N ASN A 48 -7.99 -10.75 -0.72
CA ASN A 48 -6.99 -11.66 -0.17
C ASN A 48 -7.63 -12.78 0.65
N ILE A 49 -8.62 -12.45 1.50
CA ILE A 49 -9.35 -13.46 2.27
C ILE A 49 -10.11 -14.43 1.36
N TYR A 50 -10.71 -13.92 0.28
CA TYR A 50 -11.38 -14.76 -0.72
C TYR A 50 -10.42 -15.76 -1.38
N TYR A 51 -9.15 -15.39 -1.62
CA TYR A 51 -8.16 -16.32 -2.16
C TYR A 51 -7.71 -17.40 -1.17
N ILE A 52 -7.90 -17.19 0.14
CA ILE A 52 -7.65 -18.19 1.19
C ILE A 52 -8.88 -19.07 1.39
N ASN A 53 -10.07 -18.48 1.38
CA ASN A 53 -11.33 -19.14 1.70
C ASN A 53 -12.45 -18.69 0.75
N ASP A 54 -12.80 -19.58 -0.17
CA ASP A 54 -13.78 -19.38 -1.25
C ASP A 54 -15.23 -19.71 -0.84
N ASN A 55 -15.48 -20.05 0.43
CA ASN A 55 -16.82 -20.42 0.90
C ASN A 55 -17.86 -19.28 0.83
N LEU A 56 -17.44 -18.01 0.70
CA LEU A 56 -18.32 -16.85 0.62
C LEU A 56 -17.97 -15.96 -0.56
N ASP A 57 -18.99 -15.31 -1.12
CA ASP A 57 -18.81 -14.32 -2.18
C ASP A 57 -17.89 -13.16 -1.74
N LYS A 58 -17.07 -12.66 -2.67
CA LYS A 58 -16.14 -11.54 -2.47
C LYS A 58 -16.81 -10.30 -1.86
N ARG A 59 -18.06 -10.01 -2.23
CA ARG A 59 -18.85 -8.90 -1.69
C ARG A 59 -19.21 -9.12 -0.22
N THR A 60 -19.58 -10.34 0.15
CA THR A 60 -19.90 -10.70 1.54
C THR A 60 -18.68 -10.56 2.44
N TRP A 61 -17.52 -11.02 1.98
CA TRP A 61 -16.25 -10.80 2.68
C TRP A 61 -15.92 -9.32 2.86
N THR A 62 -16.23 -8.49 1.86
CA THR A 62 -16.06 -7.02 1.91
C THR A 62 -16.92 -6.42 3.02
N TYR A 63 -18.18 -6.82 3.15
CA TYR A 63 -19.06 -6.32 4.22
C TYR A 63 -18.64 -6.79 5.61
N ILE A 64 -18.26 -8.05 5.76
CA ILE A 64 -17.79 -8.61 7.04
C ILE A 64 -16.53 -7.89 7.51
N PHE A 65 -15.54 -7.77 6.63
CA PHE A 65 -14.28 -7.11 6.95
C PHE A 65 -14.49 -5.62 7.21
N GLY A 66 -15.33 -4.96 6.41
CA GLY A 66 -15.72 -3.57 6.63
C GLY A 66 -16.38 -3.33 8.00
N ALA A 67 -17.28 -4.23 8.42
CA ALA A 67 -17.90 -4.16 9.74
C ALA A 67 -16.87 -4.34 10.86
N CYS A 68 -15.93 -5.29 10.72
CA CYS A 68 -14.84 -5.49 11.68
C CYS A 68 -13.93 -4.25 11.77
N CYS A 69 -13.50 -3.69 10.64
CA CYS A 69 -12.67 -2.48 10.62
C CYS A 69 -13.41 -1.26 11.21
N ALA A 70 -14.72 -1.13 11.00
CA ALA A 70 -15.51 -0.04 11.58
C ALA A 70 -15.50 -0.05 13.12
N THR A 71 -15.36 -1.22 13.76
CA THR A 71 -15.25 -1.29 15.23
C THR A 71 -13.97 -0.65 15.78
N THR A 72 -12.92 -0.55 14.95
CA THR A 72 -11.65 0.08 15.37
C THR A 72 -11.78 1.59 15.57
N VAL A 73 -12.82 2.22 15.01
CA VAL A 73 -13.14 3.65 15.20
C VAL A 73 -13.37 3.98 16.68
N PHE A 74 -13.81 3.00 17.49
CA PHE A 74 -14.07 3.19 18.91
C PHE A 74 -12.83 3.04 19.82
N ILE A 75 -11.66 2.71 19.27
CA ILE A 75 -10.44 2.54 20.06
C ILE A 75 -9.53 3.77 19.86
N PRO A 76 -9.48 4.72 20.82
CA PRO A 76 -8.58 5.87 20.71
C PRO A 76 -7.15 5.42 21.07
N SER A 77 -6.39 4.88 20.11
CA SER A 77 -5.04 4.34 20.37
C SER A 77 -3.94 5.10 19.62
N PHE A 78 -3.55 6.28 20.13
CA PHE A 78 -2.42 7.04 19.60
C PHE A 78 -1.04 6.55 20.09
N HIS A 79 -0.98 5.74 21.15
CA HIS A 79 0.31 5.30 21.74
C HIS A 79 0.89 4.03 21.08
N ASN A 80 0.06 3.23 20.38
CA ASN A 80 0.46 1.95 19.79
C ASN A 80 0.82 2.02 18.29
N TYR A 81 0.77 3.20 17.66
CA TYR A 81 1.02 3.37 16.22
C TYR A 81 2.41 2.90 15.76
N ARG A 82 3.40 2.90 16.66
CA ARG A 82 4.77 2.46 16.34
C ARG A 82 4.86 0.95 16.08
N ILE A 83 4.11 0.14 16.84
CA ILE A 83 4.10 -1.32 16.66
C ILE A 83 3.46 -1.68 15.31
N TRP A 84 2.38 -1.01 14.94
CA TRP A 84 1.77 -1.12 13.61
C TRP A 84 2.73 -0.72 12.48
N SER A 85 3.55 0.31 12.71
CA SER A 85 4.58 0.70 11.74
C SER A 85 5.64 -0.40 11.55
N PHE A 86 6.08 -1.05 12.63
CA PHE A 86 7.00 -2.20 12.54
C PHE A 86 6.36 -3.41 11.85
N LEU A 87 5.09 -3.68 12.16
CA LEU A 87 4.36 -4.79 11.56
C LEU A 87 4.15 -4.57 10.05
N GLY A 88 3.85 -3.35 9.61
CA GLY A 88 3.78 -2.99 8.19
C GLY A 88 5.12 -3.13 7.44
N LEU A 89 6.24 -2.81 8.11
CA LEU A 89 7.58 -3.04 7.56
C LEU A 89 7.89 -4.54 7.41
N LEU A 90 7.57 -5.35 8.42
CA LEU A 90 7.71 -6.80 8.35
C LEU A 90 6.81 -7.39 7.25
N MET A 91 5.58 -6.87 7.12
CA MET A 91 4.60 -7.29 6.13
C MET A 91 5.09 -7.10 4.70
N SER A 92 5.52 -5.88 4.38
CA SER A 92 6.06 -5.53 3.06
C SER A 92 7.33 -6.32 2.75
N THR A 93 8.22 -6.47 3.74
CA THR A 93 9.48 -7.22 3.58
C THR A 93 9.23 -8.70 3.31
N TYR A 94 8.38 -9.36 4.11
CA TYR A 94 8.05 -10.78 3.94
C TYR A 94 7.40 -11.04 2.58
N THR A 95 6.41 -10.22 2.21
CA THR A 95 5.71 -10.34 0.93
C THR A 95 6.68 -10.19 -0.25
N ALA A 96 7.54 -9.17 -0.24
CA ALA A 96 8.46 -8.90 -1.34
C ALA A 96 9.47 -10.04 -1.52
N TRP A 97 10.04 -10.56 -0.42
CA TRP A 97 10.96 -11.69 -0.48
C TRP A 97 10.27 -12.99 -0.89
N TYR A 98 9.06 -13.24 -0.38
CA TYR A 98 8.25 -14.39 -0.79
C TYR A 98 7.95 -14.35 -2.29
N LEU A 99 7.48 -13.22 -2.82
CA LEU A 99 7.23 -13.04 -4.25
C LEU A 99 8.48 -13.30 -5.09
N THR A 100 9.63 -12.78 -4.65
CA THR A 100 10.91 -12.95 -5.35
C THR A 100 11.33 -14.42 -5.40
N ILE A 101 11.33 -15.11 -4.26
CA ILE A 101 11.76 -16.51 -4.18
C ILE A 101 10.77 -17.43 -4.89
N ALA A 102 9.47 -17.24 -4.67
CA ALA A 102 8.43 -18.09 -5.25
C ALA A 102 8.37 -17.94 -6.78
N SER A 103 8.53 -16.72 -7.32
CA SER A 103 8.59 -16.51 -8.77
C SER A 103 9.86 -17.10 -9.39
N LEU A 104 11.00 -17.05 -8.69
CA LEU A 104 12.23 -17.69 -9.15
C LEU A 104 12.12 -19.23 -9.17
N ILE A 105 11.49 -19.83 -8.15
CA ILE A 105 11.28 -21.28 -8.09
C ILE A 105 10.25 -21.75 -9.12
N HIS A 106 9.18 -20.97 -9.33
CA HIS A 106 8.15 -21.29 -10.32
C HIS A 106 8.71 -21.29 -11.75
N GLY A 107 9.74 -20.47 -12.00
CA GLY A 107 10.33 -20.34 -13.33
C GLY A 107 9.45 -19.53 -14.28
N GLN A 108 9.83 -19.49 -15.56
CA GLN A 108 9.03 -18.81 -16.58
C GLN A 108 7.92 -19.74 -17.06
N VAL A 109 6.68 -19.26 -17.04
CA VAL A 109 5.54 -19.98 -17.61
C VAL A 109 5.75 -20.14 -19.13
N GLU A 110 5.27 -21.24 -19.73
CA GLU A 110 5.42 -21.46 -21.17
C GLU A 110 4.74 -20.36 -22.00
N ARG A 111 5.45 -19.85 -23.02
CA ARG A 111 4.98 -18.78 -23.96
C ARG A 111 4.63 -17.43 -23.31
N VAL A 112 5.33 -17.01 -22.25
CA VAL A 112 5.13 -15.67 -21.67
C VAL A 112 5.48 -14.57 -22.69
N LYS A 113 4.48 -13.75 -23.00
CA LYS A 113 4.65 -12.52 -23.76
C LYS A 113 4.97 -11.38 -22.80
N HIS A 114 5.85 -10.49 -23.23
CA HIS A 114 6.30 -9.31 -22.48
C HIS A 114 6.01 -8.08 -23.35
N PHE A 115 4.73 -7.72 -23.49
CA PHE A 115 4.32 -6.54 -24.25
C PHE A 115 3.94 -5.39 -23.32
N VAL A 116 4.27 -4.17 -23.76
CA VAL A 116 3.83 -2.92 -23.13
C VAL A 116 2.29 -2.86 -23.12
N PRO A 117 1.64 -2.25 -22.10
CA PRO A 117 0.19 -2.15 -22.01
C PRO A 117 -0.43 -1.62 -23.31
N LYS A 118 -1.26 -2.45 -23.95
CA LYS A 118 -1.89 -2.14 -25.24
C LYS A 118 -3.11 -1.22 -25.14
N THR A 119 -3.60 -0.99 -23.92
CA THR A 119 -4.82 -0.20 -23.65
C THR A 119 -4.49 0.95 -22.70
N MET A 120 -5.06 2.14 -22.95
CA MET A 120 -4.86 3.32 -22.11
C MET A 120 -5.21 3.08 -20.63
N ILE A 121 -6.25 2.28 -20.37
CA ILE A 121 -6.66 1.94 -19.00
C ILE A 121 -5.51 1.27 -18.24
N LEU A 122 -4.82 0.31 -18.85
CA LEU A 122 -3.70 -0.38 -18.19
C LEU A 122 -2.48 0.52 -17.98
N TYR A 123 -2.24 1.46 -18.92
CA TYR A 123 -1.19 2.45 -18.75
C TYR A 123 -1.46 3.36 -17.54
N PHE A 124 -2.66 3.92 -17.44
CA PHE A 124 -3.02 4.78 -16.31
C PHE A 124 -3.08 4.02 -15.00
N THR A 125 -3.62 2.79 -14.98
CA THR A 125 -3.59 1.95 -13.78
C THR A 125 -2.16 1.68 -13.31
N GLY A 126 -1.24 1.36 -14.22
CA GLY A 126 0.18 1.17 -13.89
C GLY A 126 0.84 2.45 -13.36
N ALA A 127 0.61 3.59 -14.03
CA ALA A 127 1.13 4.88 -13.60
C ALA A 127 0.60 5.30 -12.21
N THR A 128 -0.70 5.11 -11.96
CA THR A 128 -1.31 5.38 -10.66
C THR A 128 -0.76 4.46 -9.57
N ASN A 129 -0.53 3.17 -9.84
CA ASN A 129 0.08 2.26 -8.87
C ASN A 129 1.50 2.68 -8.47
N ILE A 130 2.31 3.15 -9.42
CA ILE A 130 3.65 3.69 -9.15
C ILE A 130 3.53 4.97 -8.30
N LEU A 131 2.64 5.89 -8.68
CA LEU A 131 2.40 7.11 -7.91
C LEU A 131 1.93 6.81 -6.49
N TYR A 132 1.07 5.81 -6.28
CA TYR A 132 0.62 5.41 -4.95
C TYR A 132 1.76 4.79 -4.12
N THR A 133 2.66 4.04 -4.76
CA THR A 133 3.80 3.40 -4.10
C THR A 133 4.87 4.39 -3.65
N PHE A 134 5.09 5.47 -4.41
CA PHE A 134 6.14 6.46 -4.15
C PHE A 134 5.64 7.84 -3.68
N GLY A 135 4.33 8.09 -3.70
CA GLY A 135 3.70 9.41 -3.53
C GLY A 135 3.47 9.86 -2.08
N GLY A 136 4.43 9.64 -1.18
CA GLY A 136 4.29 10.01 0.24
C GLY A 136 4.36 11.52 0.50
N LEU A 137 3.52 12.03 1.42
CA LEU A 137 3.58 13.40 1.92
C LEU A 137 4.73 13.55 2.92
N THR A 138 5.83 14.14 2.46
CA THR A 138 7.11 14.21 3.20
C THR A 138 7.10 15.13 4.42
N GLN A 139 6.23 16.14 4.45
CA GLN A 139 6.23 17.17 5.51
C GLN A 139 5.67 16.65 6.85
N GLU A 140 4.58 15.89 6.82
CA GLU A 140 3.93 15.37 8.03
C GLU A 140 4.81 14.33 8.75
N ILE A 141 5.51 13.51 7.96
CA ILE A 141 6.46 12.51 8.47
C ILE A 141 7.68 13.20 9.12
N MET A 142 8.15 14.31 8.53
CA MET A 142 9.29 15.06 9.06
C MET A 142 9.01 15.61 10.47
N HIS A 143 7.80 16.16 10.69
CA HIS A 143 7.40 16.70 11.99
C HIS A 143 7.08 15.62 13.03
N ALA A 144 6.62 14.44 12.61
CA ALA A 144 6.34 13.32 13.51
C ALA A 144 7.59 12.60 14.05
N MET A 145 8.77 12.84 13.45
CA MET A 145 10.01 12.20 13.87
C MET A 145 10.60 12.78 15.15
N TRP A 146 11.20 11.90 15.95
CA TRP A 146 11.94 12.27 17.15
C TRP A 146 13.14 13.19 16.88
N LYS A 147 13.79 13.06 15.71
CA LYS A 147 14.93 13.90 15.30
C LYS A 147 14.73 14.38 13.85
N PRO A 148 14.02 15.50 13.62
CA PRO A 148 13.72 16.00 12.27
C PRO A 148 14.98 16.36 11.46
N GLN A 149 16.08 16.73 12.12
CA GLN A 149 17.35 17.08 11.46
C GLN A 149 17.96 15.94 10.62
N LYS A 150 17.63 14.68 10.94
CA LYS A 150 18.13 13.50 10.20
C LYS A 150 17.20 13.05 9.07
N PHE A 151 16.13 13.79 8.79
CA PHE A 151 15.10 13.40 7.82
C PHE A 151 15.66 13.03 6.45
N LYS A 152 16.59 13.84 5.92
CA LYS A 152 17.15 13.62 4.58
C LYS A 152 17.78 12.24 4.44
N LEU A 153 18.58 11.83 5.43
CA LEU A 153 19.26 10.53 5.41
C LEU A 153 18.28 9.39 5.64
N THR A 154 17.39 9.52 6.63
CA THR A 154 16.39 8.48 6.94
C THR A 154 15.42 8.27 5.77
N TYR A 155 14.98 9.34 5.12
CA TYR A 155 14.12 9.29 3.94
C TYR A 155 14.84 8.64 2.75
N LEU A 156 16.12 8.97 2.53
CA LEU A 156 16.93 8.35 1.49
C LEU A 156 17.10 6.85 1.74
N VAL A 157 17.44 6.44 2.97
CA VAL A 157 17.57 5.02 3.34
C VAL A 157 16.24 4.29 3.19
N ALA A 158 15.12 4.90 3.62
CA ALA A 158 13.79 4.33 3.45
C ALA A 158 13.42 4.15 1.97
N THR A 159 13.73 5.14 1.13
CA THR A 159 13.51 5.08 -0.32
C THR A 159 14.37 3.99 -0.96
N LEU A 160 15.64 3.88 -0.60
CA LEU A 160 16.53 2.81 -1.07
C LEU A 160 16.05 1.44 -0.63
N ASN A 161 15.58 1.29 0.61
CA ASN A 161 15.00 0.05 1.10
C ASN A 161 13.75 -0.34 0.29
N LEU A 162 12.85 0.62 0.05
CA LEU A 162 11.65 0.39 -0.75
C LEU A 162 11.98 0.01 -2.19
N LEU A 163 12.97 0.66 -2.82
CA LEU A 163 13.47 0.27 -4.13
C LEU A 163 14.08 -1.14 -4.13
N THR A 164 14.83 -1.48 -3.09
CA THR A 164 15.46 -2.80 -2.93
C THR A 164 14.43 -3.92 -2.74
N LEU A 165 13.27 -3.63 -2.15
CA LEU A 165 12.18 -4.60 -2.05
C LEU A 165 11.36 -4.67 -3.33
N THR A 166 11.09 -3.53 -3.97
CA THR A 166 10.18 -3.44 -5.12
C THR A 166 10.83 -3.90 -6.43
N LEU A 167 12.08 -3.52 -6.71
CA LEU A 167 12.73 -3.84 -7.99
C LEU A 167 12.97 -5.35 -8.18
N PRO A 168 13.52 -6.09 -7.19
CA PRO A 168 13.73 -7.54 -7.33
C PRO A 168 12.41 -8.31 -7.39
N SER A 169 11.43 -7.96 -6.55
CA SER A 169 10.14 -8.63 -6.57
C SER A 169 9.37 -8.38 -7.86
N ALA A 170 9.31 -7.13 -8.34
CA ALA A 170 8.65 -6.80 -9.59
C ALA A 170 9.34 -7.43 -10.80
N SER A 171 10.68 -7.42 -10.86
CA SER A 171 11.43 -8.01 -11.97
C SER A 171 11.30 -9.54 -12.00
N ALA A 172 11.35 -10.21 -10.85
CA ALA A 172 11.21 -11.67 -10.76
C ALA A 172 9.78 -12.11 -11.13
N VAL A 173 8.76 -11.43 -10.61
CA VAL A 173 7.35 -11.71 -10.92
C VAL A 173 7.03 -11.39 -12.39
N TYR A 174 7.53 -10.26 -12.91
CA TYR A 174 7.36 -9.90 -14.32
C TYR A 174 8.05 -10.90 -15.25
N ARG A 175 9.25 -11.38 -14.91
CA ARG A 175 9.94 -12.42 -15.67
C ARG A 175 9.18 -13.74 -15.67
N ALA A 176 8.56 -14.12 -14.55
CA ALA A 176 7.84 -15.37 -14.39
C ALA A 176 6.49 -15.37 -15.14
N PHE A 177 5.72 -14.27 -15.04
CA PHE A 177 4.32 -14.23 -15.49
C PHE A 177 4.02 -13.24 -16.64
N GLY A 178 4.87 -12.24 -16.86
CA GLY A 178 4.73 -11.23 -17.93
C GLY A 178 3.32 -10.64 -18.05
N ASP A 179 2.74 -10.70 -19.25
CA ASP A 179 1.42 -10.14 -19.56
C ASP A 179 0.25 -10.76 -18.75
N LEU A 180 0.44 -11.93 -18.10
CA LEU A 180 -0.60 -12.54 -17.26
C LEU A 180 -0.90 -11.73 -15.98
N LEU A 181 0.01 -10.83 -15.60
CA LEU A 181 -0.16 -9.90 -14.48
C LEU A 181 -1.16 -8.78 -14.79
N LEU A 182 -1.33 -8.43 -16.08
CA LEU A 182 -2.15 -7.29 -16.51
C LEU A 182 -3.64 -7.40 -16.10
N PRO A 183 -4.32 -8.56 -16.25
CA PRO A 183 -5.70 -8.71 -15.80
C PRO A 183 -5.85 -9.01 -14.31
N HIS A 184 -4.77 -9.33 -13.58
CA HIS A 184 -4.82 -9.72 -12.18
C HIS A 184 -4.42 -8.57 -11.26
N SER A 185 -5.31 -8.18 -10.34
CA SER A 185 -5.05 -7.10 -9.40
C SER A 185 -4.05 -7.47 -8.27
N ASN A 186 -3.81 -8.75 -8.01
CA ASN A 186 -2.84 -9.23 -7.03
C ASN A 186 -1.93 -10.29 -7.66
N ALA A 187 -0.61 -10.07 -7.59
CA ALA A 187 0.39 -10.99 -8.11
C ALA A 187 0.47 -12.31 -7.33
N LEU A 188 0.10 -12.32 -6.04
CA LEU A 188 0.08 -13.53 -5.22
C LEU A 188 -0.93 -14.57 -5.77
N ALA A 189 -2.02 -14.12 -6.38
CA ALA A 189 -3.04 -15.00 -6.93
C ALA A 189 -2.53 -15.91 -8.06
N LEU A 190 -1.41 -15.57 -8.71
CA LEU A 190 -0.81 -16.36 -9.79
C LEU A 190 0.14 -17.46 -9.27
N LEU A 191 0.56 -17.38 -8.00
CA LEU A 191 1.44 -18.37 -7.39
C LEU A 191 0.60 -19.54 -6.81
N PRO A 192 1.15 -20.75 -6.71
CA PRO A 192 0.42 -21.92 -6.18
C PRO A 192 0.01 -21.72 -4.71
N SER A 193 -1.16 -22.25 -4.36
CA SER A 193 -1.73 -22.19 -3.01
C SER A 193 -0.88 -23.00 -2.02
N THR A 194 0.00 -22.31 -1.30
CA THR A 194 0.88 -22.89 -0.27
C THR A 194 0.66 -22.17 1.06
N GLN A 195 1.00 -22.83 2.17
CA GLN A 195 0.88 -22.21 3.51
C GLN A 195 1.67 -20.89 3.62
N PHE A 196 2.81 -20.77 2.93
CA PHE A 196 3.59 -19.53 2.85
C PHE A 196 2.86 -18.42 2.10
N ARG A 197 2.11 -18.75 1.04
CA ARG A 197 1.24 -17.79 0.33
C ARG A 197 0.13 -17.29 1.25
N CYS A 198 -0.55 -18.21 1.95
CA CYS A 198 -1.60 -17.84 2.91
C CYS A 198 -1.06 -16.93 4.01
N THR A 199 0.12 -17.22 4.55
CA THR A 199 0.76 -16.33 5.54
C THR A 199 1.01 -14.94 4.95
N ALA A 200 1.49 -14.83 3.70
CA ALA A 200 1.68 -13.53 3.04
C ALA A 200 0.36 -12.77 2.84
N GLU A 201 -0.69 -13.46 2.40
CA GLU A 201 -2.03 -12.90 2.20
C GLU A 201 -2.68 -12.45 3.51
N VAL A 202 -2.52 -13.21 4.61
CA VAL A 202 -3.00 -12.84 5.95
C VAL A 202 -2.22 -11.64 6.50
N LEU A 203 -0.90 -11.61 6.30
CA LEU A 203 -0.05 -10.53 6.78
C LEU A 203 -0.44 -9.20 6.13
N GLN A 204 -0.90 -9.23 4.87
CA GLN A 204 -1.43 -8.07 4.12
C GLN A 204 -2.78 -7.53 4.60
N LEU A 205 -3.45 -8.21 5.54
CA LEU A 205 -4.71 -7.75 6.13
C LEU A 205 -4.50 -6.73 7.27
N PHE A 206 -3.27 -6.58 7.74
CA PHE A 206 -2.91 -5.71 8.86
C PHE A 206 -2.45 -4.31 8.43
#